data_AF-A0A438DZS5-F1
#
_entry.id   AF-A0A438DZS5-F1
#
_cell.length_a   1.000
_cell.length_b   1.000
_cell.length_c   1.000
_cell.angle_alpha   90.00
_cell.angle_beta   90.00
_cell.angle_gamma   90.00
#
_symmetry.space_group_name_H-M   'P 1'
#
loop_
_entity.id
_entity.type
_entity.pdbx_description
1 polymer ?
#
loop_
_entity_poly.entity_id
_entity_poly.type
_entity_poly.pdbx_seq_one_letter_code
_entity_poly.pdbx_strand_id
1 'polypeptide(L)'
;MERYFEAIALTDEAAKVRTATLYLTDTATLWWRRRFADMEKGICTIETWEDFKREIKRQFYPEDVAYLARKNMRRLKHIGSIRDYVKEFSSLMLEIPNMTQEELLFNFMDNLQGWAEQELRRRGVQDLATAMAIADP
;
A
#
# COMPACT_ATOMS: atom_id res chain seq x y z
N MET A 1 -3.85 3.23 -12.48
CA MET A 1 -3.91 3.89 -13.79
C MET A 1 -2.80 3.46 -14.75
N GLU A 2 -1.58 3.14 -14.29
CA GLU A 2 -0.47 2.75 -15.18
C GLU A 2 -0.81 1.55 -16.08
N ARG A 3 -1.28 0.44 -15.50
CA ARG A 3 -1.76 -0.73 -16.27
C ARG A 3 -2.87 -0.40 -17.27
N TYR A 4 -3.72 0.58 -16.96
CA TYR A 4 -4.78 1.02 -17.87
C TYR A 4 -4.18 1.77 -19.06
N PHE A 5 -3.27 2.73 -18.81
CA PHE A 5 -2.57 3.46 -19.87
C PHE A 5 -1.74 2.54 -20.77
N GLU A 6 -1.07 1.55 -20.19
CA GLU A 6 -0.35 0.51 -20.95
C GLU A 6 -1.29 -0.28 -21.85
N ALA A 7 -2.44 -0.72 -21.33
CA ALA A 7 -3.41 -1.52 -22.08
C ALA A 7 -3.99 -0.78 -23.29
N ILE A 8 -4.13 0.54 -23.21
CA ILE A 8 -4.63 1.38 -24.31
C ILE A 8 -3.51 2.07 -25.10
N ALA A 9 -2.24 1.73 -24.83
CA ALA A 9 -1.05 2.35 -25.42
C ALA A 9 -1.04 3.90 -25.32
N LEU A 10 -1.58 4.46 -24.23
CA LEU A 10 -1.58 5.90 -24.00
C LEU A 10 -0.21 6.36 -23.51
N THR A 11 0.55 7.00 -24.40
CA THR A 11 1.92 7.48 -24.12
C THR A 11 1.99 8.99 -23.86
N ASP A 12 1.03 9.78 -24.36
CA ASP A 12 0.99 11.24 -24.14
C ASP A 12 0.80 11.57 -22.66
N GLU A 13 1.78 12.25 -22.07
CA GLU A 13 1.83 12.57 -20.65
C GLU A 13 0.66 13.46 -20.22
N ALA A 14 0.34 14.48 -21.01
CA ALA A 14 -0.77 15.39 -20.72
C ALA A 14 -2.13 14.67 -20.81
N ALA A 15 -2.30 13.75 -21.76
CA ALA A 15 -3.49 12.91 -21.86
C ALA A 15 -3.60 11.96 -20.67
N LYS A 16 -2.51 11.35 -20.19
CA LYS A 16 -2.54 10.52 -18.96
C LYS A 16 -3.06 11.31 -17.76
N VAL A 17 -2.56 12.54 -17.56
CA VAL A 17 -3.03 13.43 -16.48
C VAL A 17 -4.51 13.74 -16.66
N ARG A 18 -4.93 14.21 -17.85
CA ARG A 18 -6.34 14.50 -18.14
C ARG A 18 -7.23 13.28 -17.86
N THR A 19 -6.88 12.12 -18.39
CA THR A 19 -7.66 10.88 -18.20
C THR A 19 -7.72 10.49 -16.73
N ALA A 20 -6.62 10.53 -15.97
CA ALA A 20 -6.65 10.21 -14.54
C ALA A 20 -7.55 11.14 -13.74
N THR A 21 -7.58 12.44 -14.10
CA THR A 21 -8.37 13.43 -13.36
C THR A 21 -9.88 13.24 -13.51
N LEU A 22 -10.32 12.57 -14.59
CA LEU A 22 -11.73 12.18 -14.79
C LEU A 22 -12.21 11.13 -13.79
N TYR A 23 -11.30 10.36 -13.18
CA TYR A 23 -11.61 9.32 -12.20
C TYR A 23 -11.51 9.81 -10.74
N LEU A 24 -11.12 11.07 -10.50
CA LEU A 24 -11.08 11.61 -9.14
C LEU A 24 -12.49 11.86 -8.61
N THR A 25 -12.74 11.47 -7.36
CA THR A 25 -14.01 11.70 -6.67
C THR A 25 -13.82 12.54 -5.40
N ASP A 26 -14.92 13.09 -4.89
CA ASP A 26 -15.01 13.75 -3.58
C ASP A 26 -13.93 14.83 -3.34
N THR A 27 -13.17 14.70 -2.26
CA THR A 27 -12.10 15.62 -1.88
C THR A 27 -10.99 15.69 -2.93
N ALA A 28 -10.73 14.59 -3.66
CA ALA A 28 -9.70 14.57 -4.69
C ALA A 28 -10.09 15.41 -5.92
N THR A 29 -11.38 15.44 -6.28
CA THR A 29 -11.89 16.32 -7.35
C THR A 29 -11.71 17.79 -6.97
N LEU A 30 -12.02 18.17 -5.73
CA LEU A 30 -11.86 19.55 -5.26
C LEU A 30 -10.40 19.99 -5.23
N TRP A 31 -9.52 19.10 -4.76
CA TRP A 31 -8.07 19.33 -4.80
C TRP A 31 -7.57 19.57 -6.22
N TRP A 32 -7.97 18.75 -7.19
CA TRP A 32 -7.55 18.92 -8.58
C TRP A 32 -8.04 20.24 -9.18
N ARG A 33 -9.29 20.63 -8.93
CA ARG A 33 -9.83 21.93 -9.39
C ARG A 33 -8.99 23.11 -8.90
N ARG A 34 -8.53 23.06 -7.64
CA ARG A 34 -7.63 24.08 -7.09
C ARG A 34 -6.28 24.08 -7.81
N ARG A 35 -5.67 22.92 -8.00
CA ARG A 35 -4.38 22.81 -8.70
C ARG A 35 -4.46 23.27 -10.15
N PHE A 36 -5.55 22.95 -10.84
CA PHE A 36 -5.78 23.43 -12.20
C PHE A 36 -5.87 24.96 -12.26
N ALA A 37 -6.61 25.59 -11.33
CA ALA A 37 -6.68 27.05 -11.24
C ALA A 37 -5.32 27.70 -10.88
N ASP A 38 -4.49 27.00 -10.09
CA ASP A 38 -3.13 27.45 -9.78
C ASP A 38 -2.22 27.33 -11.01
N MET A 39 -2.40 26.31 -11.86
CA MET A 39 -1.69 26.16 -13.15
C MET A 39 -2.06 27.25 -14.14
N GLU A 40 -3.35 27.62 -14.25
CA GLU A 40 -3.81 28.74 -15.09
C GLU A 40 -3.18 30.08 -14.69
N LYS A 41 -2.82 30.22 -13.41
CA LYS A 41 -2.14 31.41 -12.86
C LYS A 41 -0.62 31.30 -12.90
N GLY A 42 -0.06 30.20 -13.39
CA GLY A 42 1.39 29.94 -13.39
C GLY A 42 2.00 29.74 -12.01
N ILE A 43 1.19 29.40 -11.00
CA ILE A 43 1.64 29.21 -9.59
C ILE A 43 2.25 27.82 -9.40
N CYS A 44 1.78 26.82 -10.14
CA CYS A 44 2.36 25.48 -10.15
C CYS A 44 2.30 24.87 -11.54
N THR A 45 3.11 23.83 -11.77
CA THR A 45 3.20 23.18 -13.08
C THR A 45 3.17 21.66 -12.88
N ILE A 46 2.22 21.00 -13.54
CA ILE A 46 2.07 19.53 -13.58
C ILE A 46 2.03 19.16 -15.06
N GLU A 47 3.20 18.92 -15.65
CA GLU A 47 3.33 18.67 -17.10
C GLU A 47 3.40 17.18 -17.43
N THR A 48 3.90 16.39 -16.50
CA THR A 48 4.11 14.95 -16.69
C THR A 48 3.21 14.11 -15.81
N TRP A 49 3.03 12.84 -16.19
CA TRP A 49 2.37 11.84 -15.37
C TRP A 49 3.08 11.63 -14.03
N GLU A 50 4.42 11.72 -14.02
CA GLU A 50 5.21 11.65 -12.78
C GLU A 50 4.96 12.82 -11.84
N ASP A 51 4.82 14.05 -12.36
CA ASP A 51 4.49 15.21 -11.54
C ASP A 51 3.12 15.05 -10.88
N PHE A 52 2.14 14.58 -11.64
CA PHE A 52 0.81 14.30 -11.12
C PHE A 52 0.85 13.23 -10.02
N LYS A 53 1.56 12.11 -10.26
CA LYS A 53 1.74 11.05 -9.26
C LYS A 53 2.38 11.57 -7.98
N ARG A 54 3.41 12.42 -8.09
CA ARG A 54 4.10 13.01 -6.94
C ARG A 54 3.16 13.91 -6.13
N GLU A 55 2.44 14.81 -6.79
CA GLU A 55 1.55 15.77 -6.13
C GLU A 55 0.33 15.08 -5.49
N ILE A 56 -0.28 14.10 -6.17
CA ILE A 56 -1.43 13.38 -5.62
C ILE A 56 -1.01 12.50 -4.43
N LYS A 57 0.16 11.85 -4.49
CA LYS A 57 0.73 11.12 -3.35
C LYS A 57 1.01 12.08 -2.20
N ARG A 58 1.67 13.21 -2.43
CA ARG A 58 1.93 14.20 -1.39
C ARG A 58 0.65 14.68 -0.67
N GLN A 59 -0.45 14.81 -1.40
CA GLN A 59 -1.72 15.27 -0.84
C GLN A 59 -2.48 14.18 -0.07
N PHE A 60 -2.53 12.96 -0.60
CA PHE A 60 -3.46 11.91 -0.12
C PHE A 60 -2.76 10.67 0.45
N TYR A 61 -1.45 10.56 0.25
CA TYR A 61 -0.62 9.48 0.72
C TYR A 61 0.48 10.07 1.61
N PRO A 62 0.20 10.32 2.91
CA PRO A 62 1.20 10.88 3.80
C PRO A 62 2.47 10.03 3.78
N GLU A 63 3.64 10.67 3.83
CA GLU A 63 4.94 9.96 3.94
C GLU A 63 4.96 8.96 5.11
N ASP A 64 4.08 9.20 6.09
CA ASP A 64 3.89 8.39 7.28
C ASP A 64 3.12 7.07 7.05
N VAL A 65 2.59 6.76 5.86
CA VAL A 65 1.82 5.50 5.66
C VAL A 65 2.69 4.28 5.98
N ALA A 66 3.95 4.25 5.53
CA ALA A 66 4.87 3.16 5.87
C ALA A 66 5.19 3.11 7.38
N TYR A 67 5.24 4.25 8.06
CA TYR A 67 5.44 4.32 9.50
C TYR A 67 4.20 3.87 10.28
N LEU A 68 3.00 4.27 9.86
CA LEU A 68 1.73 3.83 10.43
C LEU A 68 1.55 2.33 10.22
N ALA A 69 1.86 1.81 9.03
CA ALA A 69 1.86 0.38 8.75
C ALA A 69 2.83 -0.37 9.67
N ARG A 70 4.06 0.12 9.87
CA ARG A 70 5.01 -0.43 10.85
C ARG A 70 4.49 -0.37 12.28
N LYS A 71 3.87 0.75 12.68
CA LYS A 71 3.28 0.93 14.01
C LYS A 71 2.12 -0.05 14.22
N ASN A 72 1.29 -0.26 13.21
CA ASN A 72 0.19 -1.21 13.24
C ASN A 72 0.71 -2.65 13.26
N MET A 73 1.73 -2.98 12.47
CA MET A 73 2.35 -4.30 12.47
C MET A 73 2.93 -4.68 13.85
N ARG A 74 3.54 -3.74 14.57
CA ARG A 74 3.98 -3.96 15.96
C ARG A 74 2.84 -4.15 16.97
N ARG A 75 1.66 -3.63 16.67
CA ARG A 75 0.47 -3.71 17.54
C ARG A 75 -0.48 -4.83 17.14
N LEU A 76 -0.33 -5.37 15.94
CA LEU A 76 -1.13 -6.45 15.41
C LEU A 76 -0.99 -7.66 16.33
N LYS A 77 -2.11 -8.26 16.70
CA LYS A 77 -2.14 -9.51 17.48
C LYS A 77 -3.22 -10.41 16.93
N HIS A 78 -2.93 -11.70 16.87
CA HIS A 78 -3.90 -12.73 16.52
C HIS A 78 -4.92 -12.84 17.68
N ILE A 79 -6.06 -12.16 17.57
CA ILE A 79 -7.12 -12.16 18.60
C ILE A 79 -8.33 -13.01 18.14
N GLY A 80 -8.61 -13.01 16.83
CA GLY A 80 -9.73 -13.72 16.22
C GLY A 80 -9.30 -14.93 15.40
N SER A 81 -9.81 -15.05 14.17
CA SER A 81 -9.41 -16.14 13.28
C SER A 81 -8.00 -15.94 12.73
N ILE A 82 -7.28 -17.04 12.52
CA ILE A 82 -5.95 -17.01 11.93
C ILE A 82 -5.97 -16.44 10.50
N ARG A 83 -7.06 -16.67 9.76
CA ARG A 83 -7.29 -16.12 8.42
C ARG A 83 -7.41 -14.61 8.42
N ASP A 84 -8.13 -14.04 9.38
CA ASP A 84 -8.25 -12.57 9.51
C ASP A 84 -6.89 -11.96 9.87
N TYR A 85 -6.15 -12.62 10.76
CA TYR A 85 -4.78 -12.23 11.10
C TYR A 85 -3.85 -12.25 9.88
N VAL A 86 -3.84 -13.35 9.12
CA VAL A 86 -3.03 -13.50 7.90
C VAL A 86 -3.40 -12.42 6.88
N LYS A 87 -4.69 -12.14 6.70
CA LYS A 87 -5.18 -11.08 5.81
C LYS A 87 -4.70 -9.69 6.24
N GLU A 88 -4.83 -9.36 7.52
CA GLU A 88 -4.40 -8.05 8.05
C GLU A 88 -2.87 -7.89 7.98
N PHE A 89 -2.13 -8.94 8.37
CA PHE A 89 -0.67 -8.97 8.25
C PHE A 89 -0.22 -8.76 6.79
N SER A 90 -0.86 -9.46 5.84
CA SER A 90 -0.56 -9.32 4.40
C SER A 90 -0.78 -7.89 3.91
N SER A 91 -1.85 -7.24 4.35
CA SER A 91 -2.13 -5.85 3.99
C SER A 91 -1.03 -4.92 4.48
N LEU A 92 -0.61 -5.07 5.75
CA LEU A 92 0.45 -4.24 6.33
C LEU A 92 1.80 -4.48 5.68
N MET A 93 2.12 -5.74 5.32
CA MET A 93 3.35 -6.08 4.60
C MET A 93 3.45 -5.31 3.27
N LEU A 94 2.36 -5.24 2.51
CA LEU A 94 2.33 -4.55 1.21
C LEU A 94 2.52 -3.03 1.34
N GLU A 95 2.17 -2.44 2.49
CA GLU A 95 2.36 -1.02 2.77
C GLU A 95 3.78 -0.67 3.26
N ILE A 96 4.63 -1.67 3.58
CA ILE A 96 5.98 -1.49 4.12
C ILE A 96 7.02 -1.95 3.09
N PRO A 97 7.49 -1.08 2.18
CA PRO A 97 8.35 -1.49 1.05
C PRO A 97 9.77 -1.94 1.46
N ASN A 98 10.24 -1.58 2.65
CA ASN A 98 11.62 -1.80 3.10
C ASN A 98 11.66 -2.65 4.38
N MET A 99 10.94 -3.77 4.42
CA MET A 99 11.05 -4.76 5.49
C MET A 99 11.57 -6.07 4.91
N THR A 100 12.57 -6.65 5.56
CA THR A 100 13.19 -7.90 5.12
C THR A 100 12.25 -9.09 5.36
N GLN A 101 12.45 -10.18 4.61
CA GLN A 101 11.66 -11.41 4.82
C GLN A 101 11.85 -12.00 6.22
N GLU A 102 13.05 -11.86 6.79
CA GLU A 102 13.35 -12.29 8.15
C GLU A 102 12.57 -11.46 9.19
N GLU A 103 12.57 -10.13 9.05
CA GLU A 103 11.76 -9.25 9.90
C GLU A 103 10.26 -9.54 9.77
N LEU A 104 9.78 -9.80 8.55
CA LEU A 104 8.38 -10.15 8.33
C LEU A 104 8.01 -11.47 8.99
N LEU A 105 8.83 -12.52 8.82
CA LEU A 105 8.60 -13.80 9.50
C LEU A 105 8.63 -13.64 11.02
N PHE A 106 9.59 -12.89 11.56
CA PHE A 106 9.68 -12.61 12.98
C PHE A 106 8.40 -11.92 13.51
N ASN A 107 7.97 -10.83 12.87
CA ASN A 107 6.75 -10.11 13.26
C ASN A 107 5.49 -10.95 13.07
N PHE A 108 5.45 -11.85 12.09
CA PHE A 108 4.35 -12.78 11.91
C PHE A 108 4.28 -13.75 13.10
N MET A 109 5.38 -14.42 13.41
CA MET A 109 5.45 -15.40 14.49
C MET A 109 5.18 -14.80 15.89
N ASP A 110 5.77 -13.63 16.21
CA ASP A 110 5.65 -12.96 17.52
C ASP A 110 4.23 -12.44 17.83
N ASN A 111 3.42 -12.25 16.78
CA ASN A 111 2.07 -11.71 16.91
C ASN A 111 0.98 -12.79 16.89
N LEU A 112 1.34 -14.06 16.68
CA LEU A 112 0.41 -15.18 16.73
C LEU A 112 -0.02 -15.52 18.17
N GLN A 113 -1.18 -16.17 18.30
CA GLN A 113 -1.52 -16.85 19.54
C GLN A 113 -0.56 -18.01 19.77
N GLY A 114 -0.26 -18.30 21.03
CA GLY A 114 0.75 -19.31 21.39
C GLY A 114 0.50 -20.69 20.78
N TRP A 115 -0.76 -21.12 20.62
CA TRP A 115 -1.07 -22.41 19.98
C TRP A 115 -0.69 -22.41 18.49
N ALA A 116 -0.95 -21.32 17.77
CA ALA A 116 -0.67 -21.19 16.34
C ALA A 116 0.83 -21.08 16.11
N GLU A 117 1.50 -20.25 16.92
CA GLU A 117 2.96 -20.13 16.89
C GLU A 117 3.63 -21.49 17.15
N GLN A 118 3.16 -22.24 18.15
CA GLN A 118 3.71 -23.55 18.49
C GLN A 118 3.50 -24.58 17.37
N GLU A 119 2.34 -24.58 16.70
CA GLU A 119 2.10 -25.44 15.55
C GLU A 119 3.05 -25.13 14.38
N LEU A 120 3.25 -23.85 14.06
CA LEU A 120 4.18 -23.44 13.02
C LEU A 120 5.63 -23.80 13.35
N ARG A 121 6.05 -23.59 14.61
CA ARG A 121 7.37 -24.03 15.10
C ARG A 121 7.53 -25.56 15.00
N ARG A 122 6.49 -26.34 15.34
CA ARG A 122 6.49 -27.81 15.22
C ARG A 122 6.68 -28.26 13.77
N ARG A 123 6.10 -27.54 12.82
CA ARG A 123 6.26 -27.81 11.38
C ARG A 123 7.59 -27.28 10.80
N GLY A 124 8.40 -26.61 11.61
CA GLY A 124 9.74 -26.17 11.23
C GLY A 124 9.77 -25.10 10.14
N VAL A 125 8.76 -24.24 10.06
CA VAL A 125 8.68 -23.19 9.03
C VAL A 125 9.93 -22.29 9.08
N GLN A 126 10.51 -22.00 7.92
CA GLN A 126 11.74 -21.19 7.77
C GLN A 126 11.49 -19.88 7.01
N ASP A 127 10.33 -19.74 6.39
CA ASP A 127 9.99 -18.59 5.56
C ASP A 127 8.52 -18.20 5.75
N LEU A 128 8.23 -16.92 5.48
CA LEU A 128 6.91 -16.35 5.66
C LEU A 128 5.85 -17.00 4.77
N ALA A 129 6.19 -17.34 3.53
CA ALA A 129 5.22 -17.89 2.58
C ALA A 129 4.72 -19.26 3.06
N THR A 130 5.62 -20.13 3.52
CA THR A 130 5.28 -21.41 4.12
C THR A 130 4.47 -21.23 5.41
N ALA A 131 4.86 -20.29 6.27
CA ALA A 131 4.13 -19.99 7.50
C ALA A 131 2.68 -19.56 7.23
N MET A 132 2.47 -18.66 6.26
CA MET A 132 1.15 -18.18 5.87
C MET A 132 0.30 -19.28 5.21
N ALA A 133 0.89 -20.11 4.34
CA ALA A 133 0.18 -21.21 3.68
C ALA A 133 -0.30 -22.29 4.66
N ILE A 134 0.43 -22.50 5.76
CA ILE A 134 0.01 -23.42 6.83
C ILE A 134 -1.05 -22.77 7.73
N ALA A 135 -0.92 -21.47 7.98
CA ALA A 135 -1.80 -20.70 8.85
C ALA A 135 -3.20 -20.47 8.25
N ASP A 136 -3.29 -20.28 6.92
CA ASP A 136 -4.55 -20.12 6.19
C ASP A 136 -4.62 -21.18 5.04
N PRO A 137 -4.93 -22.45 5.37
CA PRO A 137 -4.90 -23.56 4.42
C PRO A 137 -6.03 -23.57 3.39
#